data_AF-A0A8J7JU12-F1
#
_entry.id   AF-A0A8J7JU12-F1
#
_cell.length_a   1.000
_cell.length_b   1.000
_cell.length_c   1.000
_cell.angle_alpha   90.00
_cell.angle_beta   90.00
_cell.angle_gamma   90.00
#
_symmetry.space_group_name_H-M   'P 1'
#
loop_
_entity.id
_entity.type
_entity.pdbx_description
1 polymer ?
#
loop_
_entity_poly.entity_id
_entity_poly.type
_entity_poly.pdbx_seq_one_letter_code
_entity_poly.pdbx_strand_id
1 'polypeptide(L)'
;MPLPKIGDIRGLSDQEIEEQIIATKKQLFELRFQKATRQENKPHQFKHARHRLAQLMTLEGERRLAAISTKQDEKTLSSTAQEDATSAEATAEE
;
A
#
# COMPACT_ATOMS: atom_id res chain seq x y z
N MET A 1 -11.56 15.44 -19.55
CA MET A 1 -10.37 14.56 -19.59
C MET A 1 -10.66 13.29 -18.80
N PRO A 2 -10.18 12.12 -19.27
CA PRO A 2 -10.35 10.86 -18.55
C PRO A 2 -9.56 10.87 -17.24
N LEU A 3 -10.10 10.18 -16.23
CA LEU A 3 -9.45 10.00 -14.93
C LEU A 3 -8.17 9.16 -15.06
N PRO A 4 -7.17 9.37 -14.19
CA PRO A 4 -5.96 8.55 -14.17
C PRO A 4 -6.32 7.07 -13.96
N LYS A 5 -5.75 6.19 -14.79
CA LYS A 5 -5.99 4.75 -14.74
C LYS A 5 -5.02 4.10 -13.76
N ILE A 6 -5.49 3.06 -13.08
CA ILE A 6 -4.68 2.26 -12.13
C ILE A 6 -3.56 1.48 -12.85
N GLY A 7 -3.76 1.13 -14.12
CA GLY A 7 -2.76 0.42 -14.93
C GLY A 7 -1.42 1.14 -15.00
N ASP A 8 -1.45 2.48 -15.02
CA ASP A 8 -0.24 3.32 -15.07
C ASP A 8 0.53 3.33 -13.73
N ILE A 9 -0.04 2.76 -12.66
CA ILE A 9 0.51 2.82 -11.29
C ILE A 9 1.05 1.46 -10.85
N ARG A 10 0.45 0.36 -11.33
CA ARG A 10 0.85 -1.00 -10.92
C ARG A 10 2.27 -1.39 -11.29
N GLY A 11 2.84 -0.78 -12.34
CA GLY A 11 4.19 -1.07 -12.81
C GLY A 11 5.32 -0.39 -12.01
N LEU A 12 5.01 0.48 -11.05
CA LEU A 12 6.02 1.22 -10.29
C LEU A 12 6.58 0.43 -9.11
N SER A 13 7.84 0.71 -8.75
CA SER A 13 8.47 0.18 -7.54
C SER A 13 7.90 0.82 -6.27
N ASP A 14 8.16 0.23 -5.11
CA ASP A 14 7.68 0.77 -3.82
C ASP A 14 8.21 2.19 -3.55
N GLN A 15 9.50 2.41 -3.85
CA GLN A 15 10.15 3.72 -3.66
C GLN A 15 9.53 4.79 -4.57
N GLU A 16 9.27 4.44 -5.84
CA GLU A 16 8.63 5.37 -6.79
C GLU A 16 7.19 5.69 -6.39
N ILE A 17 6.46 4.75 -5.78
CA ILE A 17 5.11 4.99 -5.26
C ILE A 17 5.17 6.04 -4.14
N GLU A 18 6.09 5.91 -3.19
CA GLU A 18 6.28 6.87 -2.11
C GLU A 18 6.64 8.27 -2.63
N GLU A 19 7.57 8.35 -3.59
CA GLU A 19 7.93 9.61 -4.24
C GLU A 19 6.74 10.26 -4.95
N GLN A 20 5.94 9.46 -5.68
CA GLN A 20 4.74 9.95 -6.35
C GLN A 20 3.66 10.42 -5.36
N ILE A 21 3.54 9.77 -4.19
CA ILE A 21 2.63 10.23 -3.13
C ILE A 21 3.05 11.62 -2.67
N ILE A 22 4.34 11.84 -2.42
CA ILE A 22 4.88 13.14 -1.98
C ILE A 22 4.65 14.20 -3.07
N ALA A 23 4.96 13.87 -4.33
CA ALA A 23 4.75 14.77 -5.46
C ALA A 23 3.27 15.16 -5.62
N THR A 24 2.35 14.20 -5.52
CA THR A 24 0.91 14.42 -5.66
C THR A 24 0.36 15.27 -4.50
N LYS A 25 0.88 15.08 -3.27
CA LYS A 25 0.54 15.91 -2.11
C LYS A 25 1.00 17.36 -2.30
N LYS A 26 2.23 17.57 -2.80
CA LYS A 26 2.74 18.92 -3.14
C LYS A 26 1.88 19.58 -4.23
N GLN A 27 1.49 18.84 -5.26
CA GLN A 27 0.60 19.35 -6.30
C GLN A 27 -0.77 19.77 -5.72
N LEU A 28 -1.35 18.97 -4.82
CA LEU A 28 -2.60 19.35 -4.15
C LEU A 28 -2.45 20.59 -3.28
N PHE A 29 -1.31 20.76 -2.61
CA PHE A 29 -1.01 21.97 -1.84
C PHE A 29 -0.96 23.20 -2.75
N GLU A 30 -0.22 23.12 -3.85
CA GLU A 30 -0.12 24.20 -4.83
C GLU A 30 -1.49 24.58 -5.42
N LEU A 31 -2.30 23.58 -5.82
CA LEU A 31 -3.65 23.83 -6.32
C LEU A 31 -4.54 24.53 -5.27
N ARG A 32 -4.43 24.16 -4.00
CA ARG A 32 -5.14 24.82 -2.90
C ARG A 32 -4.64 26.24 -2.69
N PHE A 33 -3.34 26.47 -2.80
CA PHE A 33 -2.74 27.78 -2.69
C PHE A 33 -3.22 28.71 -3.82
N GLN A 34 -3.20 28.25 -5.07
CA GLN A 34 -3.75 28.97 -6.22
C GLN A 34 -5.25 29.27 -6.07
N LYS A 35 -6.01 28.34 -5.49
CA LYS A 35 -7.42 28.57 -5.17
C LYS A 35 -7.59 29.66 -4.11
N ALA A 36 -6.74 29.68 -3.10
CA ALA A 36 -6.78 30.67 -2.03
C ALA A 36 -6.41 32.08 -2.55
N THR A 37 -5.46 32.17 -3.47
CA THR A 37 -5.07 33.43 -4.13
C THR A 37 -6.05 33.90 -5.21
N ARG A 38 -7.18 33.19 -5.39
CA ARG A 38 -8.22 33.47 -6.39
C ARG A 38 -7.69 33.52 -7.84
N GLN A 39 -6.61 32.79 -8.11
CA GLN A 39 -6.12 32.60 -9.47
C GLN A 39 -7.01 31.63 -10.24
N GLU A 40 -7.09 31.80 -11.55
CA GLU A 40 -7.85 30.89 -12.40
C GLU A 40 -7.19 29.51 -12.42
N ASN A 41 -7.87 28.53 -11.84
CA ASN A 41 -7.40 27.16 -11.73
C ASN A 41 -8.43 26.17 -12.27
N LYS A 42 -7.93 25.11 -12.90
CA LYS A 42 -8.75 24.10 -13.59
C LYS A 42 -9.40 23.16 -12.55
N PRO A 43 -10.72 23.20 -12.32
CA PRO A 43 -11.36 22.46 -11.20
C PRO A 43 -11.18 20.93 -11.30
N HIS A 44 -11.09 20.40 -12.51
CA HIS A 44 -10.89 18.97 -12.74
C HIS A 44 -9.54 18.46 -12.21
N GLN A 45 -8.50 19.31 -12.14
CA GLN A 45 -7.18 18.93 -11.64
C GLN A 45 -7.24 18.47 -10.17
N PHE A 46 -8.10 19.08 -9.35
CA PHE A 46 -8.34 18.61 -7.99
C PHE A 46 -8.92 17.20 -7.94
N LYS A 47 -9.79 16.85 -8.90
CA LYS A 47 -10.38 15.50 -8.98
C LYS A 47 -9.31 14.50 -9.42
N HIS A 48 -8.51 14.83 -10.43
CA HIS A 48 -7.43 13.97 -10.91
C HIS A 48 -6.37 13.71 -9.83
N ALA A 49 -5.86 14.76 -9.18
CA ALA A 49 -4.82 14.63 -8.15
C ALA A 49 -5.32 13.85 -6.91
N ARG A 50 -6.56 14.08 -6.46
CA ARG A 50 -7.16 13.29 -5.37
C ARG A 50 -7.32 11.82 -5.75
N HIS A 51 -7.77 11.54 -6.96
CA HIS A 51 -7.98 10.16 -7.42
C HIS A 51 -6.65 9.43 -7.58
N ARG A 52 -5.63 10.09 -8.15
CA ARG A 52 -4.26 9.57 -8.24
C ARG A 52 -3.68 9.24 -6.87
N LEU A 53 -3.83 10.15 -5.91
CA LEU A 53 -3.36 9.94 -4.53
C LEU A 53 -4.02 8.72 -3.87
N ALA A 54 -5.35 8.60 -4.01
CA ALA A 54 -6.09 7.47 -3.46
C ALA A 54 -5.60 6.14 -4.05
N GLN A 55 -5.42 6.06 -5.37
CA GLN A 55 -4.92 4.86 -6.03
C GLN A 55 -3.51 4.48 -5.56
N LEU A 56 -2.61 5.45 -5.39
CA LEU A 56 -1.25 5.22 -4.86
C LEU A 56 -1.28 4.65 -3.44
N MET A 57 -2.08 5.26 -2.55
CA MET A 57 -2.22 4.79 -1.17
C MET A 57 -2.88 3.40 -1.07
N THR A 58 -3.83 3.10 -1.96
CA THR A 58 -4.42 1.76 -2.04
C THR A 58 -3.37 0.71 -2.42
N LEU A 59 -2.54 0.97 -3.43
CA LEU A 59 -1.50 0.03 -3.84
C LEU A 59 -0.44 -0.18 -2.76
N GLU A 60 -0.02 0.90 -2.07
CA GLU A 60 0.87 0.81 -0.91
C GLU A 60 0.27 -0.09 0.18
N GLY A 61 -1.03 0.08 0.47
CA GLY A 61 -1.77 -0.75 1.41
C GLY A 61 -1.85 -2.22 0.98
N GLU A 62 -2.17 -2.49 -0.29
CA GLU A 62 -2.22 -3.85 -0.86
C GLU A 62 -0.88 -4.56 -0.72
N ARG A 63 0.23 -3.88 -1.04
CA ARG A 63 1.59 -4.45 -0.92
C ARG A 63 1.97 -4.72 0.54
N ARG A 64 1.61 -3.81 1.45
CA ARG A 64 1.84 -4.00 2.88
C ARG A 64 1.05 -5.18 3.44
N LEU A 65 -0.21 -5.34 3.04
CA LEU A 65 -1.04 -6.48 3.46
C LEU A 65 -0.48 -7.80 2.94
N ALA A 66 -0.06 -7.85 1.67
CA ALA A 66 0.59 -9.03 1.11
C ALA A 66 1.89 -9.40 1.85
N ALA A 67 2.69 -8.41 2.26
CA ALA A 67 3.89 -8.65 3.06
C ALA A 67 3.61 -9.10 4.51
N ILE A 68 2.40 -8.86 5.03
CA ILE A 68 1.98 -9.33 6.35
C ILE A 68 1.49 -10.77 6.27
N SER A 69 0.71 -11.13 5.24
CA SER A 69 0.22 -12.50 5.06
C SER A 69 1.37 -13.50 4.90
N THR A 70 2.38 -13.18 4.10
CA THR A 70 3.56 -14.06 3.92
C THR A 70 4.32 -14.31 5.23
N LYS A 71 4.41 -13.32 6.12
CA LYS A 71 5.06 -13.46 7.43
C LYS A 71 4.24 -14.29 8.43
N GLN A 72 2.92 -14.36 8.26
CA GLN A 72 2.06 -15.18 9.11
C GLN A 72 2.19 -16.65 8.75
N ASP A 73 2.30 -16.97 7.45
CA ASP A 73 2.48 -18.33 6.94
C ASP A 73 3.81 -18.95 7.43
N GLU A 74 4.89 -18.17 7.46
CA GLU A 74 6.19 -18.61 8.02
C GLU A 74 6.13 -18.91 9.52
N LYS A 75 5.31 -18.16 10.27
CA LYS A 75 5.17 -18.33 11.73
C LYS A 75 4.38 -19.60 12.07
N THR A 76 3.33 -19.91 11.30
CA THR A 76 2.51 -21.12 11.48
C THR A 76 3.25 -22.42 11.18
N LEU A 77 4.23 -22.41 10.26
CA LEU A 77 5.08 -23.57 9.95
C LEU A 77 6.12 -23.85 11.05
N SER A 78 6.55 -22.82 11.79
CA SER A 78 7.51 -22.98 12.90
C SER A 78 6.88 -23.49 14.20
N SER A 79 5.58 -23.25 14.42
CA SER A 79 4.88 -23.75 15.61
C SER A 79 4.38 -25.20 15.44
N THR A 80 4.08 -25.64 14.21
CA THR A 80 3.63 -27.02 13.95
C THR A 80 4.77 -28.05 14.09
N ALA A 81 6.03 -27.66 13.91
CA ALA A 81 7.18 -28.55 14.07
C ALA A 81 7.55 -28.85 15.54
N GLN A 82 7.04 -28.10 16.52
CA GLN A 82 7.34 -28.30 17.95
C GLN A 82 6.36 -29.23 18.67
N GLU A 83 5.19 -29.54 18.09
CA GLU A 83 4.17 -30.41 18.71
C GLU A 83 4.35 -31.91 18.34
N ASP A 84 4.97 -32.22 17.19
CA ASP A 84 5.20 -33.62 16.77
C ASP A 84 6.40 -34.28 17.49
N ALA A 85 7.29 -33.52 18.12
CA ALA A 85 8.46 -34.07 18.83
C ALA A 85 8.19 -34.44 20.29
N THR A 86 7.11 -33.95 20.91
CA THR A 86 6.81 -34.16 22.34
C THR A 86 5.80 -35.28 22.61
N SER A 87 5.17 -35.84 21.58
CA SER A 87 4.18 -36.92 21.70
C SER A 87 4.76 -38.33 21.52
N ALA A 88 6.04 -38.47 21.12
CA ALA A 88 6.70 -39.77 20.96
C ALA A 88 7.47 -40.26 22.21
N GLU A 89 7.74 -39.41 23.20
CA GLU A 89 8.57 -39.76 24.38
C GLU A 89 7.75 -40.25 25.59
N ALA A 90 6.41 -40.24 25.52
CA ALA A 90 5.52 -40.55 26.64
C ALA A 90 4.85 -41.95 26.61
N THR A 91 5.32 -42.88 25.76
CA THR A 91 4.71 -44.23 25.62
C THR A 91 5.67 -45.41 25.95
N ALA A 92 6.72 -45.18 26.75
CA ALA A 92 7.73 -46.19 27.06
C ALA A 92 7.98 -46.47 28.56
N GLU A 93 7.10 -46.05 29.47
CA GLU A 93 7.13 -46.52 30.87
C GLU A 93 5.74 -47.01 31.32
N GLU A 94 5.42 -48.25 30.97
CA GLU A 94 4.56 -49.15 31.78
C GLU A 94 5.13 -50.57 31.74
#